data_AF-A0AAV2I9I3-F1
#
_entry.id   AF-A0AAV2I9I3-F1
#
_cell.length_a   1.000
_cell.length_b   1.000
_cell.length_c   1.000
_cell.angle_alpha   90.00
_cell.angle_beta   90.00
_cell.angle_gamma   90.00
#
_symmetry.space_group_name_H-M   'P 1'
#
loop_
_entity.id
_entity.type
_entity.pdbx_description
1 polymer ?
#
loop_
_entity_poly.entity_id
_entity_poly.type
_entity_poly.pdbx_seq_one_letter_code
_entity_poly.pdbx_strand_id
1 'polypeptide(L)'
;MSFLGNRCPSGYTGKQCDILCHCKNNSCDLNGHCTNKTHCDIGWFGPACQYRNTAVGLNQLLTDNNETTCYKSGNKSINGKLKVPLVFTWARI
;
A
#
# COMPACT_ATOMS: atom_id res chain seq x y z
N MET A 1 10.69 -16.19 -21.63
CA MET A 1 10.87 -14.89 -22.32
C MET A 1 11.55 -13.93 -21.37
N SER A 2 12.73 -13.44 -21.72
CA SER A 2 13.46 -12.45 -20.93
C SER A 2 13.19 -11.07 -21.51
N PHE A 3 12.52 -10.20 -20.77
CA PHE A 3 12.30 -8.81 -21.18
C PHE A 3 13.63 -8.04 -21.04
N LEU A 4 14.40 -7.99 -22.12
CA LEU A 4 15.52 -7.08 -22.31
C LEU A 4 14.95 -5.70 -22.67
N GLY A 5 14.66 -4.91 -21.65
CA GLY A 5 14.22 -3.52 -21.83
C GLY A 5 13.84 -2.92 -20.50
N ASN A 6 14.49 -1.84 -20.11
CA ASN A 6 14.28 -1.04 -18.89
C ASN A 6 12.88 -0.39 -18.79
N ARG A 7 11.81 -1.04 -19.28
CA ARG A 7 10.44 -0.51 -19.26
C ARG A 7 9.45 -1.67 -19.14
N CYS A 8 8.79 -1.73 -17.99
CA CYS A 8 7.61 -2.56 -17.82
C CYS A 8 6.42 -2.00 -18.59
N PRO A 9 5.40 -2.84 -18.90
CA PRO A 9 4.12 -2.34 -19.38
C PRO A 9 3.58 -1.26 -18.45
N SER A 10 2.86 -0.28 -18.99
CA SER A 10 2.26 0.79 -18.19
C SER A 10 1.45 0.22 -17.03
N GLY A 11 1.75 0.68 -15.82
CA GLY A 11 1.12 0.19 -14.60
C GLY A 11 1.78 -1.04 -13.96
N TYR A 12 2.93 -1.51 -14.45
CA TYR A 12 3.70 -2.60 -13.82
C TYR A 12 5.14 -2.16 -13.50
N THR A 13 5.76 -2.81 -12.52
CA THR A 13 7.10 -2.53 -12.01
C THR A 13 7.78 -3.80 -11.49
N GLY A 14 9.05 -3.68 -11.07
CA GLY A 14 9.86 -4.81 -10.61
C GLY A 14 10.71 -5.44 -11.72
N LYS A 15 11.69 -6.26 -11.34
CA LYS A 15 12.66 -6.86 -12.29
C LYS A 15 11.99 -7.75 -13.34
N GLN A 16 10.83 -8.31 -13.02
CA GLN A 16 10.05 -9.18 -13.91
C GLN A 16 8.72 -8.55 -14.32
N CYS A 17 8.48 -7.28 -14.01
CA CYS A 17 7.19 -6.60 -14.23
C CYS A 17 6.01 -7.33 -13.57
N ASP A 18 6.28 -7.95 -12.43
CA ASP A 18 5.38 -8.79 -11.63
C ASP A 18 4.65 -8.00 -10.54
N ILE A 19 5.01 -6.74 -10.33
CA ILE A 19 4.43 -5.87 -9.30
C ILE A 19 3.51 -4.87 -9.99
N LEU A 20 2.25 -4.82 -9.57
CA LEU A 20 1.28 -3.84 -10.06
C LEU A 20 1.51 -2.47 -9.41
N CYS A 21 1.40 -1.42 -10.21
CA CYS A 21 1.53 -0.03 -9.80
C CYS A 21 0.24 0.47 -9.14
N HIS A 22 0.32 0.96 -7.91
CA HIS A 22 -0.85 1.45 -7.16
C HIS A 22 -0.82 2.96 -6.94
N CYS A 23 -0.41 3.70 -7.96
CA CYS A 23 -0.41 5.16 -7.98
C CYS A 23 -1.71 5.68 -8.60
N LYS A 24 -2.17 6.87 -8.22
CA LYS A 24 -3.46 7.45 -8.67
C LYS A 24 -3.67 7.53 -10.20
N ASN A 25 -2.57 7.56 -10.97
CA ASN A 25 -2.57 7.57 -12.44
C ASN A 25 -1.83 6.35 -13.05
N ASN A 26 -1.64 5.26 -12.28
CA ASN A 26 -0.86 4.07 -12.66
C ASN A 26 0.54 4.39 -13.24
N SER A 27 1.11 5.51 -12.82
CA SER A 27 2.36 6.06 -13.34
C SER A 27 3.46 5.94 -12.29
N CYS A 28 4.25 4.88 -12.36
CA CYS A 28 5.40 4.65 -11.48
C CYS A 28 6.69 4.38 -12.27
N ASP A 29 7.82 4.55 -11.59
CA ASP A 29 9.13 4.18 -12.10
C ASP A 29 9.39 2.66 -12.01
N LEU A 30 10.58 2.23 -12.45
CA LEU A 30 11.01 0.82 -12.39
C LEU A 30 11.17 0.28 -10.96
N ASN A 31 11.20 1.15 -9.96
CA ASN A 31 11.26 0.79 -8.54
C ASN A 31 9.87 0.81 -7.89
N GLY A 32 8.83 1.21 -8.62
CA GLY A 32 7.46 1.31 -8.16
C GLY A 32 7.10 2.66 -7.52
N HIS A 33 8.02 3.63 -7.51
CA HIS A 33 7.74 4.96 -6.97
C HIS A 33 6.83 5.73 -7.90
N CYS A 34 5.81 6.38 -7.34
CA CYS A 34 4.90 7.23 -8.10
C CYS A 34 5.63 8.43 -8.71
N THR A 35 5.52 8.54 -10.03
CA THR A 35 6.12 9.66 -10.79
C THR A 35 5.18 10.87 -10.78
N ASN A 36 5.66 12.04 -11.21
CA ASN A 36 4.87 13.27 -11.32
C ASN A 36 4.22 13.74 -10.01
N LYS A 37 4.86 13.45 -8.86
CA LYS A 37 4.32 13.77 -7.51
C LYS A 37 2.92 13.22 -7.28
N THR A 38 2.56 12.14 -7.98
CA THR A 38 1.29 11.46 -7.72
C THR A 38 1.38 10.71 -6.40
N HIS A 39 0.26 10.71 -5.67
CA HIS A 39 0.14 9.93 -4.45
C HIS A 39 -0.31 8.50 -4.77
N CYS A 40 -0.18 7.62 -3.78
CA CYS A 40 -0.78 6.30 -3.84
C CYS A 40 -2.29 6.40 -4.05
N ASP A 41 -2.83 5.41 -4.75
CA ASP A 41 -4.27 5.25 -4.88
C ASP A 41 -4.91 4.97 -3.51
N ILE A 42 -6.21 5.18 -3.41
CA ILE A 42 -6.93 5.06 -2.15
C ILE A 42 -6.73 3.66 -1.58
N GLY A 43 -6.21 3.61 -0.35
CA GLY A 43 -5.95 2.36 0.34
C GLY A 43 -4.60 1.71 0.07
N TRP A 44 -3.74 2.35 -0.74
CA TRP A 44 -2.36 1.94 -0.95
C TRP A 44 -1.41 2.95 -0.33
N PHE A 45 -0.26 2.48 0.14
CA PHE A 45 0.74 3.32 0.79
C PHE A 45 2.10 2.61 0.89
N GLY A 46 3.08 3.29 1.48
CA GLY A 46 4.49 2.91 1.45
C GLY A 46 5.27 3.69 0.39
N PRO A 47 6.61 3.59 0.38
CA PRO A 47 7.46 4.35 -0.54
C PRO A 47 7.06 4.18 -2.02
N ALA A 48 6.65 2.97 -2.40
CA ALA A 48 6.26 2.58 -3.75
C ALA A 48 4.77 2.17 -3.84
N CYS A 49 3.94 2.60 -2.87
CA CYS A 49 2.53 2.21 -2.79
C CYS A 49 2.31 0.69 -2.78
N GLN A 50 3.27 -0.08 -2.27
CA GLN A 50 3.27 -1.53 -2.32
C GLN A 50 2.41 -2.17 -1.21
N TYR A 51 2.04 -1.40 -0.19
CA TYR A 51 1.27 -1.91 0.95
C TYR A 51 -0.20 -1.54 0.79
N ARG A 52 -1.07 -2.53 0.95
CA ARG A 52 -2.52 -2.33 0.92
C ARG A 52 -3.07 -2.24 2.34
N ASN A 53 -3.79 -1.18 2.63
CA ASN A 53 -4.60 -1.08 3.83
C ASN A 53 -5.86 -1.94 3.62
N THR A 54 -5.95 -3.06 4.34
CA THR A 54 -7.08 -3.98 4.24
C THR A 54 -8.36 -3.44 4.87
N ALA A 55 -8.28 -2.39 5.69
CA ALA A 55 -9.43 -1.78 6.35
C ALA A 55 -10.14 -0.71 5.50
N VAL A 56 -9.67 -0.46 4.27
CA VAL A 56 -10.24 0.55 3.37
C VAL A 56 -11.70 0.22 3.07
N GLY A 57 -12.58 1.19 3.33
CA GLY A 57 -14.02 1.06 3.16
C GLY A 57 -14.78 0.56 4.39
N LEU A 58 -14.10 0.21 5.50
CA LEU A 58 -14.75 -0.17 6.75
C LEU A 58 -15.06 1.03 7.65
N ASN A 59 -14.10 1.94 7.86
CA ASN A 59 -14.31 3.16 8.65
C ASN A 59 -13.26 4.26 8.35
N GLN A 60 -13.68 5.40 7.78
CA GLN A 60 -12.78 6.46 7.31
C GLN A 60 -11.89 7.05 8.42
N LEU A 61 -12.37 7.13 9.66
CA LEU A 61 -11.62 7.74 10.77
C LEU A 61 -10.39 6.91 11.18
N LEU A 62 -10.41 5.59 10.97
CA LEU A 62 -9.30 4.69 11.29
C LEU A 62 -8.36 4.48 10.09
N THR A 63 -8.74 4.98 8.92
CA THR A 63 -8.04 4.78 7.65
C THR A 63 -7.70 6.09 6.94
N ASP A 64 -7.81 7.22 7.63
CA ASP A 64 -7.54 8.57 7.11
C ASP A 64 -6.03 8.84 6.96
N ASN A 65 -5.18 7.90 7.39
CA ASN A 65 -3.72 8.02 7.45
C ASN A 65 -3.23 9.24 8.26
N ASN A 66 -4.07 9.75 9.16
CA ASN A 66 -3.75 10.88 10.00
C ASN A 66 -3.40 10.40 11.42
N GLU A 67 -2.14 10.52 11.81
CA GLU A 67 -1.69 10.03 13.12
C GLU A 67 -2.24 10.85 14.29
N THR A 68 -2.78 12.05 14.02
CA THR A 68 -3.34 12.94 15.06
C THR A 68 -4.75 12.56 15.47
N THR A 69 -5.49 11.84 14.61
CA THR A 69 -6.87 11.38 14.86
C THR A 69 -6.90 9.97 15.46
N CYS A 70 -5.75 9.31 15.61
CA CYS A 70 -5.67 7.98 16.22
C CYS A 70 -6.19 7.97 17.67
N TYR A 71 -6.89 6.89 18.02
CA TYR A 71 -7.34 6.66 19.40
C TYR A 71 -6.14 6.39 20.31
N LYS A 72 -5.83 7.37 21.17
CA LYS A 72 -4.76 7.24 22.18
C LYS A 72 -5.23 6.38 23.35
N SER A 73 -5.24 5.07 23.15
CA SER A 73 -5.23 4.14 24.28
C SER A 73 -3.82 4.15 24.85
N GLY A 74 -3.65 4.35 26.16
CA GLY A 74 -2.35 4.20 26.84
C GLY A 74 -1.81 2.76 26.75
N ASN A 75 -0.96 2.35 27.69
CA ASN A 75 -0.40 0.99 27.74
C ASN A 75 -1.46 -0.06 28.12
N LYS A 76 -2.38 -0.37 27.21
CA LYS A 76 -3.39 -1.41 27.34
C LYS A 76 -3.14 -2.48 26.29
N SER A 77 -3.10 -3.73 26.73
CA SER A 77 -3.04 -4.87 25.81
C SER A 77 -4.38 -5.04 25.12
N ILE A 78 -4.35 -5.25 23.81
CA ILE A 78 -5.52 -5.58 22.99
C ILE A 78 -5.41 -7.03 22.51
N ASN A 79 -6.51 -7.77 22.61
CA ASN A 79 -6.63 -9.10 22.05
C ASN A 79 -7.57 -9.04 20.84
N GLY A 80 -7.09 -9.50 19.69
CA GLY A 80 -7.86 -9.55 18.45
C GLY A 80 -7.65 -10.88 17.73
N LYS A 81 -8.71 -11.39 17.10
CA LYS A 81 -8.65 -12.59 16.25
C LYS A 81 -9.04 -12.20 14.83
N LEU A 82 -8.16 -12.47 13.88
CA LEU A 82 -8.47 -12.27 12.47
C LEU A 82 -9.54 -13.29 12.04
N LYS A 83 -10.63 -12.80 11.46
CA LYS A 83 -11.72 -13.64 10.95
C LYS A 83 -11.29 -14.47 9.74
N VAL A 84 -10.38 -13.93 8.94
CA VAL A 84 -9.81 -14.56 7.74
C VAL A 84 -8.30 -14.61 7.89
N PRO A 85 -7.64 -15.75 7.58
CA PRO A 85 -6.18 -15.82 7.55
C PRO A 85 -5.65 -14.82 6.54
N LEU A 86 -4.80 -13.91 7.01
CA LEU A 86 -4.19 -12.88 6.15
C LEU A 86 -2.68 -12.97 6.32
N VAL A 87 -1.96 -13.03 5.21
CA VAL A 87 -0.50 -12.91 5.21
C VAL A 87 -0.18 -11.42 5.21
N PHE A 88 0.51 -10.95 6.24
CA PHE A 88 0.97 -9.57 6.34
C PHE A 88 2.37 -9.56 6.95
N THR A 89 3.17 -8.57 6.57
CA THR A 89 4.52 -8.37 7.13
C THR A 89 4.50 -7.46 8.35
N TRP A 90 3.49 -6.59 8.47
CA TRP A 90 3.30 -5.72 9.62
C TRP A 90 1.81 -5.34 9.76
N ALA A 91 1.39 -5.02 10.99
CA ALA A 91 0.04 -4.56 11.31
C ALA A 91 0.14 -3.28 12.13
N ARG A 92 -0.72 -2.30 11.84
CA ARG A 92 -0.88 -1.07 12.63
C ARG A 92 -2.29 -1.08 13.20
N ILE A 93 -2.39 -0.91 14.51
CA ILE A 93 -3.61 -0.93 15.30
C ILE A 93 -3.64 0.33 16.15
#